data_AF-A0A6A6L718-F1
#
_entry.id   AF-A0A6A6L718-F1
#
_cell.length_a   1.000
_cell.length_b   1.000
_cell.length_c   1.000
_cell.angle_alpha   90.00
_cell.angle_beta   90.00
_cell.angle_gamma   90.00
#
_symmetry.space_group_name_H-M   'P 1'
#
loop_
_entity.id
_entity.type
_entity.pdbx_description
1 polymer ?
#
loop_
_entity_poly.entity_id
_entity_poly.type
_entity_poly.pdbx_seq_one_letter_code
_entity_poly.pdbx_strand_id
1 'polypeptide(L)'
;MITPGQTMDVLFTANQTLSQYYMLSTAYFDGFAEFDNTSAKGIIEYIGNYTPPSTIPSPTLPELRNATAALNFTASLKSLATPQHPINVPKNITRHIFIAISLNVLPCLPAGRTCKGPPVNNTETIISASLNNISFSTPKIDILEAYYRNINNVFTKDFPDSPELFNFTGDVTNISQYTTQGTKVIMINYGEAVEIVLQGTAIQSPENHPMHLHGYSFYVVGIGSGNFNNFSDPENYNLVNPPEVNTIGVPKSGWVAIRFFANNPGVWFMHCHLERHATWGMDTVLIVKNGSTPETSIRKPPAYMPPCPKS
;
A
#
# COMPACT_ATOMS: atom_id res chain seq x y z
N MET A 1 -3.84 -12.79 -9.09
CA MET A 1 -2.84 -12.16 -8.20
C MET A 1 -3.58 -11.69 -6.97
N ILE A 2 -3.02 -11.82 -5.78
CA ILE A 2 -3.55 -11.22 -4.54
C ILE A 2 -2.35 -10.73 -3.74
N THR A 3 -2.43 -9.54 -3.15
CA THR A 3 -1.35 -8.99 -2.32
C THR A 3 -1.72 -9.02 -0.84
N PRO A 4 -0.75 -9.02 0.09
CA PRO A 4 -1.03 -8.89 1.52
C PRO A 4 -1.96 -7.70 1.81
N GLY A 5 -2.97 -7.92 2.66
CA GLY A 5 -4.01 -6.94 2.99
C GLY A 5 -5.26 -7.02 2.11
N GLN A 6 -5.19 -7.66 0.94
CA GLN A 6 -6.36 -7.86 0.08
C GLN A 6 -7.17 -9.09 0.48
N THR A 7 -8.45 -9.08 0.12
CA THR A 7 -9.34 -10.24 0.13
C THR A 7 -9.98 -10.37 -1.25
N MET A 8 -10.31 -11.60 -1.66
CA MET A 8 -10.94 -11.89 -2.94
C MET A 8 -11.95 -13.01 -2.79
N ASP A 9 -13.19 -12.74 -3.17
CA ASP A 9 -14.24 -13.74 -3.26
C ASP A 9 -14.30 -14.29 -4.68
N VAL A 10 -14.27 -15.62 -4.81
CA VAL A 10 -14.27 -16.31 -6.10
C VAL A 10 -15.34 -17.38 -6.09
N LEU A 11 -16.24 -17.33 -7.07
CA LEU A 11 -17.20 -18.42 -7.30
C LEU A 11 -16.49 -19.58 -7.99
N PHE A 12 -16.50 -20.73 -7.32
CA PHE A 12 -15.96 -21.98 -7.85
C PHE A 12 -17.11 -22.91 -8.23
N THR A 13 -17.19 -23.29 -9.51
CA THR A 13 -18.21 -24.25 -9.99
C THR A 13 -17.57 -25.63 -10.17
N ALA A 14 -17.99 -26.60 -9.35
CA ALA A 14 -17.50 -27.97 -9.38
C ALA A 14 -18.21 -28.80 -10.47
N ASN A 15 -17.88 -28.56 -11.75
CA ASN A 15 -18.49 -29.21 -12.91
C ASN A 15 -17.55 -30.14 -13.71
N GLN A 16 -16.38 -30.46 -13.14
CA GLN A 16 -15.43 -31.38 -13.75
C GLN A 16 -15.79 -32.83 -13.42
N THR A 17 -15.12 -33.77 -14.09
CA THR A 17 -15.23 -35.20 -13.79
C THR A 17 -14.88 -35.49 -12.33
N LEU A 18 -15.51 -36.50 -11.71
CA LEU A 18 -15.19 -36.93 -10.34
C LEU A 18 -13.69 -37.28 -10.25
N SER A 19 -12.93 -36.46 -9.55
CA SER A 19 -11.49 -36.60 -9.36
C SER A 19 -10.96 -35.73 -8.22
N GLN A 20 -9.64 -35.69 -8.07
CA GLN A 20 -8.92 -34.74 -7.23
C GLN A 20 -8.20 -33.70 -8.11
N TYR A 21 -8.18 -32.45 -7.67
CA TYR A 21 -7.59 -31.33 -8.38
C TYR A 21 -6.75 -30.48 -7.42
N TYR A 22 -5.60 -29.99 -7.88
CA TYR A 22 -4.81 -29.06 -7.06
C TYR A 22 -5.34 -27.64 -7.16
N MET A 23 -5.47 -27.00 -5.99
CA MET A 23 -5.42 -25.55 -5.85
C MET A 23 -3.97 -25.18 -5.53
N LEU A 24 -3.35 -24.32 -6.34
CA LEU A 24 -1.94 -23.97 -6.23
C LEU A 24 -1.78 -22.46 -6.07
N SER A 25 -0.89 -22.04 -5.17
CA SER A 25 -0.44 -20.66 -5.07
C SER A 25 1.08 -20.58 -5.03
N THR A 26 1.63 -19.64 -5.80
CA THR A 26 3.05 -19.29 -5.81
C THR A 26 3.21 -17.80 -5.57
N ALA A 27 4.39 -17.39 -5.10
CA ALA A 27 4.72 -15.98 -5.04
C ALA A 27 4.71 -15.37 -6.45
N TYR A 28 4.35 -14.08 -6.52
CA TYR A 28 4.82 -13.17 -7.56
C TYR A 28 5.90 -12.30 -6.90
N PHE A 29 7.06 -12.18 -7.53
CA PHE A 29 8.18 -11.45 -6.94
C PHE A 29 8.98 -10.70 -8.00
N ASP A 30 8.97 -9.37 -7.93
CA ASP A 30 9.70 -8.47 -8.85
C ASP A 30 10.83 -7.70 -8.17
N GLY A 31 11.11 -8.00 -6.90
CA GLY A 31 12.25 -7.49 -6.14
C GLY A 31 13.56 -8.25 -6.36
N PHE A 32 14.57 -7.88 -5.57
CA PHE A 32 15.91 -8.49 -5.61
C PHE A 32 16.33 -9.18 -4.31
N ALA A 33 15.54 -9.01 -3.23
CA ALA A 33 15.79 -9.66 -1.95
C ALA A 33 15.60 -11.18 -2.02
N GLU A 34 16.23 -11.89 -1.09
CA GLU A 34 15.92 -13.30 -0.84
C GLU A 34 14.46 -13.42 -0.34
N PHE A 35 13.77 -14.46 -0.82
CA PHE A 35 12.39 -14.72 -0.46
C PHE A 35 12.11 -16.22 -0.47
N ASP A 36 11.05 -16.63 0.23
CA ASP A 36 10.56 -18.00 0.18
C ASP A 36 9.84 -18.26 -1.16
N ASN A 37 10.46 -19.08 -2.01
CA ASN A 37 9.93 -19.46 -3.32
C ASN A 37 9.20 -20.82 -3.31
N THR A 38 8.80 -21.29 -2.13
CA THR A 38 7.97 -22.50 -2.04
C THR A 38 6.55 -22.23 -2.53
N SER A 39 5.92 -23.26 -3.09
CA SER A 39 4.52 -23.20 -3.51
C SER A 39 3.62 -23.86 -2.47
N ALA A 40 2.47 -23.27 -2.19
CA ALA A 40 1.46 -23.90 -1.35
C ALA A 40 0.42 -24.62 -2.21
N LYS A 41 -0.01 -25.81 -1.76
CA LYS A 41 -0.98 -26.67 -2.45
C LYS A 41 -2.13 -27.04 -1.52
N GLY A 42 -3.35 -26.89 -2.01
CA GLY A 42 -4.56 -27.50 -1.47
C GLY A 42 -5.11 -28.53 -2.46
N ILE A 43 -5.90 -29.48 -1.97
CA ILE A 43 -6.60 -30.46 -2.82
C ILE A 43 -8.09 -30.15 -2.79
N ILE A 44 -8.67 -29.99 -3.97
CA ILE A 44 -10.12 -30.02 -4.18
C ILE A 44 -10.48 -31.45 -4.57
N GLU A 45 -11.26 -32.11 -3.73
CA GLU A 45 -11.69 -33.49 -3.93
C GLU A 45 -13.20 -33.56 -4.19
N TYR A 46 -13.59 -34.18 -5.31
CA TYR A 46 -14.98 -34.51 -5.54
C TYR A 46 -15.40 -35.68 -4.65
N ILE A 47 -16.48 -35.51 -3.91
CA ILE A 47 -17.06 -36.60 -3.12
C ILE A 47 -17.88 -37.49 -4.06
N GLY A 48 -17.52 -38.77 -4.17
CA GLY A 48 -18.22 -39.72 -5.01
C GLY A 48 -17.49 -41.05 -5.14
N ASN A 49 -18.03 -41.95 -5.96
CA ASN A 49 -17.43 -43.26 -6.22
C ASN A 49 -16.51 -43.19 -7.45
N TYR A 50 -15.21 -43.00 -7.22
CA TYR A 50 -14.15 -43.04 -8.23
C TYR A 50 -12.85 -43.50 -7.55
N THR A 51 -11.88 -43.95 -8.35
CA THR A 51 -10.54 -44.26 -7.85
C THR A 51 -9.67 -43.01 -7.94
N PRO A 52 -9.11 -42.48 -6.84
CA PRO A 52 -8.20 -41.35 -6.88
C PRO A 52 -7.00 -41.61 -7.80
N PRO A 53 -6.57 -40.63 -8.61
CA PRO A 53 -5.42 -40.80 -9.48
C PRO A 53 -4.13 -40.93 -8.65
N SER A 54 -3.16 -41.70 -9.12
CA SER A 54 -1.83 -41.80 -8.49
C SER A 54 -1.04 -40.49 -8.54
N THR A 55 -1.38 -39.60 -9.48
CA THR A 55 -0.82 -38.27 -9.64
C THR A 55 -1.91 -37.28 -10.01
N ILE A 56 -1.98 -36.15 -9.30
CA ILE A 56 -2.91 -35.06 -9.59
C ILE A 56 -2.21 -34.07 -10.54
N PRO A 57 -2.78 -33.79 -11.73
CA PRO A 57 -2.22 -32.78 -12.63
C PRO A 57 -2.11 -31.41 -11.94
N SER A 58 -0.96 -30.75 -12.08
CA SER A 58 -0.78 -29.40 -11.54
C SER A 58 -1.31 -28.34 -12.52
N PRO A 59 -2.04 -27.31 -12.06
CA PRO A 59 -2.45 -26.21 -12.92
C PRO A 59 -1.23 -25.39 -13.37
N THR A 60 -1.34 -24.76 -14.54
CA THR A 60 -0.35 -23.80 -15.02
C THR A 60 -0.58 -22.45 -14.35
N LEU A 61 0.48 -21.91 -13.72
CA LEU A 61 0.50 -20.55 -13.19
C LEU A 61 1.36 -19.63 -14.05
N PRO A 62 1.12 -18.31 -14.04
CA PRO A 62 2.06 -17.35 -14.61
C PRO A 62 3.46 -17.51 -14.02
N GLU A 63 4.49 -17.17 -14.80
CA GLU A 63 5.87 -17.17 -14.31
C GLU A 63 6.04 -16.21 -13.12
N LEU A 64 6.93 -16.57 -12.20
CA LEU A 64 7.23 -15.85 -10.95
C LEU A 64 7.40 -14.33 -11.13
N ARG A 65 8.06 -13.91 -12.23
CA ARG A 65 8.42 -12.51 -12.52
C ARG A 65 7.54 -11.86 -13.59
N ASN A 66 6.41 -12.47 -13.96
CA ASN A 66 5.55 -11.96 -15.02
C ASN A 66 4.74 -10.74 -14.57
N ALA A 67 5.39 -9.57 -14.58
CA ALA A 67 4.78 -8.29 -14.20
C ALA A 67 3.57 -7.93 -15.07
N THR A 68 3.58 -8.31 -16.36
CA THR A 68 2.45 -8.08 -17.26
C THR A 68 1.21 -8.85 -16.83
N ALA A 69 1.34 -10.12 -16.44
CA ALA A 69 0.22 -10.91 -15.94
C ALA A 69 -0.34 -10.34 -14.63
N ALA A 70 0.55 -9.91 -13.72
CA ALA A 70 0.18 -9.25 -12.47
C ALA A 70 -0.59 -7.94 -12.71
N LEU A 71 -0.07 -7.07 -13.58
CA LEU A 71 -0.69 -5.80 -13.93
C LEU A 71 -2.02 -5.99 -14.65
N ASN A 72 -2.10 -6.87 -15.64
CA ASN A 72 -3.33 -7.14 -16.39
C ASN A 72 -4.45 -7.66 -15.48
N PHE A 73 -4.13 -8.56 -14.54
CA PHE A 73 -5.11 -9.02 -13.56
C PHE A 73 -5.58 -7.86 -12.68
N THR A 74 -4.66 -7.07 -12.15
CA THR A 74 -4.98 -5.94 -11.25
C THR A 74 -5.82 -4.87 -11.96
N ALA A 75 -5.47 -4.51 -13.20
CA ALA A 75 -6.18 -3.54 -14.02
C ALA A 75 -7.56 -4.02 -14.49
N SER A 76 -7.83 -5.33 -14.43
CA SER A 76 -9.15 -5.89 -14.79
C SER A 76 -10.22 -5.69 -13.71
N LEU A 77 -9.80 -5.37 -12.48
CA LEU A 77 -10.71 -5.19 -11.34
C LEU A 77 -11.62 -3.97 -11.58
N LYS A 78 -12.92 -4.15 -11.34
CA LYS A 78 -13.95 -3.11 -11.46
C LYS A 78 -14.99 -3.29 -10.35
N SER A 79 -15.61 -2.19 -9.94
CA SER A 79 -16.78 -2.26 -9.06
C SER A 79 -17.99 -2.81 -9.82
N LEU A 80 -18.89 -3.49 -9.09
CA LEU A 80 -20.15 -4.00 -9.63
C LEU A 80 -21.04 -2.89 -10.20
N ALA A 81 -21.13 -1.75 -9.49
CA ALA A 81 -21.75 -0.51 -9.96
C ALA A 81 -23.16 -0.66 -10.57
N THR A 82 -24.04 -1.41 -9.90
CA THR A 82 -25.45 -1.57 -10.29
C THR A 82 -26.36 -0.65 -9.46
N PRO A 83 -27.63 -0.45 -9.83
CA PRO A 83 -28.57 0.31 -8.99
C PRO A 83 -28.72 -0.25 -7.56
N GLN A 84 -28.55 -1.56 -7.37
CA GLN A 84 -28.58 -2.21 -6.05
C GLN A 84 -27.26 -2.05 -5.27
N HIS A 85 -26.16 -1.81 -5.97
CA HIS A 85 -24.82 -1.60 -5.40
C HIS A 85 -24.21 -0.32 -5.99
N PRO A 86 -24.76 0.86 -5.63
CA PRO A 86 -24.33 2.13 -6.18
C PRO A 86 -22.92 2.48 -5.70
N ILE A 87 -22.21 3.29 -6.50
CA ILE A 87 -20.87 3.79 -6.19
C ILE A 87 -20.85 5.32 -6.26
N ASN A 88 -19.94 5.93 -5.49
CA ASN A 88 -19.83 7.38 -5.38
C ASN A 88 -18.38 7.85 -5.58
N VAL A 89 -17.90 7.75 -6.82
CA VAL A 89 -16.53 8.12 -7.18
C VAL A 89 -16.35 9.65 -7.12
N PRO A 90 -15.37 10.18 -6.35
CA PRO A 90 -15.07 11.61 -6.36
C PRO A 90 -14.61 12.09 -7.75
N LYS A 91 -15.31 13.08 -8.31
CA LYS A 91 -15.00 13.68 -9.62
C LYS A 91 -14.31 15.03 -9.54
N ASN A 92 -14.75 15.87 -8.60
CA ASN A 92 -14.19 17.21 -8.38
C ASN A 92 -13.25 17.16 -7.19
N ILE A 93 -11.96 16.92 -7.47
CA ILE A 93 -10.93 16.78 -6.44
C ILE A 93 -10.60 18.14 -5.82
N THR A 94 -10.55 18.19 -4.49
CA THR A 94 -10.21 19.40 -3.72
C THR A 94 -8.84 19.30 -3.05
N ARG A 95 -8.29 18.09 -2.91
CA ARG A 95 -6.95 17.83 -2.36
C ARG A 95 -6.22 16.80 -3.20
N HIS A 96 -5.12 17.20 -3.82
CA HIS A 96 -4.20 16.31 -4.52
C HIS A 96 -2.96 16.06 -3.66
N ILE A 97 -2.54 14.81 -3.58
CA ILE A 97 -1.33 14.38 -2.86
C ILE A 97 -0.57 13.43 -3.79
N PHE A 98 0.71 13.69 -3.98
CA PHE A 98 1.61 12.84 -4.74
C PHE A 98 2.63 12.22 -3.77
N ILE A 99 2.72 10.90 -3.75
CA ILE A 99 3.54 10.14 -2.82
C ILE A 99 4.48 9.20 -3.58
N ALA A 100 5.78 9.50 -3.54
CA ALA A 100 6.83 8.59 -3.99
C ALA A 100 7.11 7.54 -2.91
N ILE A 101 7.17 6.27 -3.31
CA ILE A 101 7.37 5.09 -2.47
C ILE A 101 8.75 4.52 -2.78
N SER A 102 9.61 4.43 -1.77
CA SER A 102 10.98 3.99 -1.96
C SER A 102 11.43 3.06 -0.83
N LEU A 103 12.25 2.07 -1.20
CA LEU A 103 13.22 1.53 -0.25
C LEU A 103 14.41 2.48 -0.17
N ASN A 104 15.01 2.55 1.02
CA ASN A 104 16.06 3.50 1.35
C ASN A 104 17.06 2.88 2.32
N VAL A 105 18.01 3.71 2.73
CA VAL A 105 18.91 3.41 3.83
C VAL A 105 18.94 4.54 4.85
N LEU A 106 19.36 4.22 6.07
CA LEU A 106 19.71 5.16 7.12
C LEU A 106 21.18 4.97 7.53
N PRO A 107 21.85 6.02 8.05
CA PRO A 107 23.20 5.89 8.57
C PRO A 107 23.28 4.84 9.69
N CYS A 108 24.32 3.99 9.67
CA CYS A 108 24.59 3.07 10.77
C CYS A 108 25.18 3.85 11.96
N LEU A 109 24.36 4.09 12.99
CA LEU A 109 24.76 4.88 14.17
C LEU A 109 24.69 4.06 15.48
N PRO A 110 25.58 4.36 16.45
CA PRO A 110 26.73 5.26 16.34
C PRO A 110 27.86 4.66 15.47
N ALA A 111 28.83 5.48 15.05
CA ALA A 111 29.97 5.03 14.26
C ALA A 111 30.71 3.87 14.94
N GLY A 112 31.08 2.84 14.16
CA GLY A 112 31.72 1.62 14.67
C GLY A 112 30.73 0.51 15.09
N ARG A 113 29.42 0.76 15.03
CA ARG A 113 28.40 -0.30 15.06
C ARG A 113 28.46 -1.09 13.75
N THR A 114 28.29 -2.41 13.84
CA THR A 114 28.07 -3.25 12.66
C THR A 114 26.59 -3.29 12.29
N CYS A 115 26.27 -2.93 11.05
CA CYS A 115 24.95 -3.01 10.45
C CYS A 115 24.97 -3.93 9.21
N LYS A 116 23.79 -4.43 8.81
CA LYS A 116 23.65 -5.39 7.70
C LYS A 116 22.86 -4.83 6.50
N GLY A 117 22.76 -3.50 6.38
CA GLY A 117 22.11 -2.88 5.24
C GLY A 117 23.02 -2.79 4.00
N PRO A 118 22.45 -2.51 2.81
CA PRO A 118 23.19 -2.28 1.59
C PRO A 118 24.24 -1.18 1.78
N PRO A 119 25.52 -1.44 1.51
CA PRO A 119 26.55 -0.43 1.70
C PRO A 119 26.39 0.71 0.69
N VAL A 120 26.56 1.95 1.15
CA VAL A 120 26.58 3.14 0.28
C VAL A 120 27.94 3.79 0.40
N ASN A 121 28.67 3.90 -0.72
CA ASN A 121 30.04 4.43 -0.76
C ASN A 121 30.96 3.79 0.29
N ASN A 122 30.95 2.45 0.39
CA ASN A 122 31.70 1.64 1.37
C ASN A 122 31.37 1.91 2.85
N THR A 123 30.25 2.60 3.13
CA THR A 123 29.77 2.83 4.49
C THR A 123 28.64 1.86 4.81
N GLU A 124 28.68 1.26 5.99
CA GLU A 124 27.59 0.40 6.48
C GLU A 124 26.32 1.23 6.75
N THR A 125 25.17 0.64 6.45
CA THR A 125 23.87 1.30 6.58
C THR A 125 22.84 0.38 7.24
N ILE A 126 21.68 0.95 7.56
CA ILE A 126 20.49 0.22 8.00
C ILE A 126 19.46 0.32 6.89
N ILE A 127 18.81 -0.79 6.52
CA ILE A 127 17.70 -0.76 5.55
C ILE A 127 16.56 0.06 6.13
N SER A 128 15.96 0.88 5.28
CA SER A 128 14.83 1.74 5.59
C SER A 128 13.84 1.73 4.43
N ALA A 129 12.68 2.33 4.63
CA ALA A 129 11.74 2.66 3.58
C ALA A 129 11.14 4.04 3.86
N SER A 130 10.52 4.65 2.85
CA SER A 130 9.93 5.98 3.00
C SER A 130 8.74 6.23 2.09
N LEU A 131 7.91 7.19 2.52
CA LEU A 131 6.94 7.89 1.69
C LEU A 131 7.39 9.35 1.56
N ASN A 132 7.53 9.87 0.33
CA ASN A 132 8.09 11.21 0.05
C ASN A 132 9.42 11.49 0.77
N ASN A 133 10.31 10.49 0.80
CA ASN A 133 11.62 10.56 1.44
C ASN A 133 11.58 10.83 2.96
N ILE A 134 10.46 10.50 3.61
CA ILE A 134 10.31 10.44 5.06
C ILE A 134 10.13 8.99 5.47
N SER A 135 11.08 8.46 6.22
CA SER A 135 10.95 7.18 6.91
C SER A 135 10.16 7.39 8.20
N PHE A 136 8.97 6.80 8.27
CA PHE A 136 8.11 6.94 9.43
C PHE A 136 8.78 6.36 10.68
N SER A 137 8.81 7.17 11.75
CA SER A 137 9.29 6.75 13.06
C SER A 137 8.10 6.69 14.02
N THR A 138 7.79 5.49 14.52
CA THR A 138 6.66 5.29 15.44
C THR A 138 6.92 6.00 16.77
N PRO A 139 6.05 6.93 17.20
CA PRO A 139 6.23 7.66 18.45
C PRO A 139 5.92 6.77 19.66
N LYS A 140 6.43 7.17 20.83
CA LYS A 140 6.13 6.49 22.12
C LYS A 140 4.70 6.75 22.61
N ILE A 141 4.16 7.93 22.29
CA ILE A 141 2.77 8.30 22.55
C ILE A 141 2.03 8.13 21.22
N ASP A 142 0.90 7.42 21.23
CA ASP A 142 0.15 7.20 20.00
C ASP A 142 -0.39 8.53 19.43
N ILE A 143 -0.44 8.62 18.10
CA ILE A 143 -0.80 9.85 17.39
C ILE A 143 -2.25 10.25 17.69
N LEU A 144 -3.14 9.29 17.94
CA LEU A 144 -4.54 9.56 18.26
C LEU A 144 -4.68 10.23 19.63
N GLU A 145 -4.02 9.71 20.67
CA GLU A 145 -3.97 10.35 21.99
C GLU A 145 -3.35 11.74 21.90
N ALA A 146 -2.23 11.87 21.18
CA ALA A 146 -1.56 13.15 21.01
C ALA A 146 -2.42 14.18 20.27
N TYR A 147 -3.13 13.76 19.21
CA TYR A 147 -4.06 14.61 18.48
C TYR A 147 -5.25 15.02 19.35
N TYR A 148 -5.91 14.06 19.99
CA TYR A 148 -7.12 14.31 20.79
C TYR A 148 -6.84 15.21 22.01
N ARG A 149 -5.69 15.03 22.66
CA ARG A 149 -5.29 15.79 23.86
C ARG A 149 -4.40 16.99 23.57
N ASN A 150 -4.10 17.29 22.30
CA ASN A 150 -3.18 18.34 21.89
C ASN A 150 -1.80 18.24 22.57
N ILE A 151 -1.22 17.04 22.62
CA ILE A 151 0.12 16.81 23.16
C ILE A 151 1.15 17.27 22.14
N ASN A 152 2.06 18.13 22.56
CA ASN A 152 3.12 18.68 21.70
C ASN A 152 4.26 17.67 21.49
N ASN A 153 5.04 17.86 20.42
CA ASN A 153 6.28 17.12 20.12
C ASN A 153 6.14 15.60 19.93
N VAL A 154 4.94 15.10 19.59
CA VAL A 154 4.71 13.69 19.23
C VAL A 154 4.81 13.46 17.72
N PHE A 155 4.25 14.38 16.94
CA PHE A 155 4.27 14.36 15.48
C PHE A 155 4.28 15.80 14.94
N THR A 156 4.63 15.96 13.67
CA THR A 156 4.54 17.23 12.95
C THR A 156 3.51 17.13 11.82
N LYS A 157 2.89 18.26 11.47
CA LYS A 157 1.74 18.36 10.52
C LYS A 157 2.17 18.69 9.10
N ASP A 158 3.43 18.46 8.77
CA ASP A 158 4.14 18.94 7.59
C ASP A 158 4.64 17.79 6.71
N PHE A 159 3.89 16.69 6.62
CA PHE A 159 4.14 15.71 5.58
C PHE A 159 3.94 16.40 4.21
N PRO A 160 4.91 16.29 3.28
CA PRO A 160 4.85 17.02 2.02
C PRO A 160 3.79 16.44 1.09
N ASP A 161 2.98 17.30 0.48
CA ASP A 161 1.96 16.89 -0.50
C ASP A 161 2.55 16.40 -1.83
N SER A 162 3.84 16.66 -2.10
CA SER A 162 4.55 16.17 -3.30
C SER A 162 6.01 15.85 -2.97
N PRO A 163 6.61 14.83 -3.59
CA PRO A 163 8.05 14.56 -3.47
C PRO A 163 8.89 15.59 -4.25
N GLU A 164 10.20 15.59 -3.99
CA GLU A 164 11.15 16.14 -4.95
C GLU A 164 11.06 15.35 -6.27
N LEU A 165 10.90 16.07 -7.38
CA LEU A 165 10.67 15.45 -8.68
C LEU A 165 11.98 15.00 -9.32
N PHE A 166 12.01 13.75 -9.76
CA PHE A 166 13.06 13.18 -10.60
C PHE A 166 12.44 12.10 -11.51
N ASN A 167 13.25 11.46 -12.33
CA ASN A 167 12.80 10.31 -13.11
C ASN A 167 12.64 9.10 -12.17
N PHE A 168 11.49 9.00 -11.49
CA PHE A 168 11.26 7.99 -10.44
C PHE A 168 11.54 6.57 -10.90
N THR A 169 11.14 6.21 -12.12
CA THR A 169 11.30 4.86 -12.66
C THR A 169 12.52 4.69 -13.58
N GLY A 170 13.37 5.69 -13.71
CA GLY A 170 14.52 5.70 -14.62
C GLY A 170 15.86 5.55 -13.90
N ASP A 171 16.87 6.26 -14.40
CA ASP A 171 18.19 6.31 -13.78
C ASP A 171 18.17 7.18 -12.51
N VAL A 172 18.40 6.53 -11.37
CA VAL A 172 18.42 7.13 -10.03
C VAL A 172 19.82 7.13 -9.40
N THR A 173 20.88 6.91 -10.19
CA THR A 173 22.27 6.85 -9.68
C THR A 173 22.71 8.13 -8.97
N ASN A 174 22.22 9.30 -9.41
CA ASN A 174 22.50 10.59 -8.79
C ASN A 174 21.53 10.97 -7.66
N ILE A 175 20.55 10.12 -7.35
CA ILE A 175 19.58 10.35 -6.29
C ILE A 175 20.07 9.68 -5.02
N SER A 176 20.01 10.39 -3.89
CA SER A 176 20.41 9.84 -2.60
C SER A 176 19.56 8.62 -2.24
N GLN A 177 20.22 7.54 -1.82
CA GLN A 177 19.55 6.36 -1.24
C GLN A 177 19.17 6.60 0.22
N TYR A 178 19.79 7.58 0.88
CA TYR A 178 19.48 7.94 2.26
C TYR A 178 18.15 8.66 2.37
N THR A 179 17.40 8.30 3.40
CA THR A 179 16.16 8.97 3.78
C THR A 179 16.26 9.62 5.16
N THR A 180 15.25 10.40 5.54
CA THR A 180 15.17 11.07 6.84
C THR A 180 14.08 10.45 7.71
N GLN A 181 14.40 10.12 8.95
CA GLN A 181 13.39 9.64 9.90
C GLN A 181 12.53 10.78 10.43
N GLY A 182 11.23 10.56 10.56
CA GLY A 182 10.31 11.52 11.17
C GLY A 182 8.91 10.97 11.38
N THR A 183 8.18 11.60 12.28
CA THR A 183 6.75 11.31 12.54
C THR A 183 5.92 12.45 11.94
N LYS A 184 5.73 12.42 10.62
CA LYS A 184 5.02 13.45 9.85
C LYS A 184 3.65 12.95 9.42
N VAL A 185 2.61 13.76 9.63
CA VAL A 185 1.22 13.42 9.31
C VAL A 185 0.66 14.35 8.24
N ILE A 186 -0.28 13.83 7.46
CA ILE A 186 -1.05 14.56 6.45
C ILE A 186 -2.33 15.08 7.12
N MET A 187 -2.54 16.40 7.11
CA MET A 187 -3.77 17.01 7.62
C MET A 187 -4.80 17.18 6.50
N ILE A 188 -5.99 16.62 6.71
CA ILE A 188 -7.09 16.64 5.75
C ILE A 188 -8.33 17.24 6.43
N ASN A 189 -9.07 18.10 5.73
CA ASN A 189 -10.32 18.64 6.25
C ASN A 189 -11.47 17.65 5.98
N TYR A 190 -12.43 17.59 6.90
CA TYR A 190 -13.65 16.79 6.70
C TYR A 190 -14.35 17.17 5.40
N GLY A 191 -14.73 16.17 4.61
CA GLY A 191 -15.50 16.33 3.38
C GLY A 191 -14.66 16.62 2.13
N GLU A 192 -13.34 16.75 2.23
CA GLU A 192 -12.48 16.91 1.05
C GLU A 192 -12.60 15.70 0.11
N ALA A 193 -12.67 15.97 -1.19
CA ALA A 193 -12.48 14.96 -2.23
C ALA A 193 -10.97 14.83 -2.46
N VAL A 194 -10.40 13.72 -2.02
CA VAL A 194 -8.95 13.49 -2.00
C VAL A 194 -8.57 12.60 -3.17
N GLU A 195 -7.51 12.99 -3.88
CA GLU A 195 -6.77 12.13 -4.79
C GLU A 195 -5.35 11.93 -4.25
N ILE A 196 -4.93 10.67 -4.15
CA ILE A 196 -3.55 10.31 -3.84
C ILE A 196 -2.99 9.55 -5.03
N VAL A 197 -1.89 10.06 -5.59
CA VAL A 197 -1.07 9.32 -6.56
C VAL A 197 0.08 8.68 -5.81
N LEU A 198 0.19 7.37 -5.91
CA LEU A 198 1.25 6.56 -5.34
C LEU A 198 2.20 6.15 -6.47
N GLN A 199 3.48 6.51 -6.37
CA GLN A 199 4.50 6.27 -7.40
C GLN A 199 5.63 5.42 -6.86
N GLY A 200 5.84 4.25 -7.47
CA GLY A 200 7.03 3.44 -7.23
C GLY A 200 8.27 4.12 -7.79
N THR A 201 9.39 4.07 -7.05
CA THR A 201 10.69 4.57 -7.51
C THR A 201 11.66 3.42 -7.77
N ALA A 202 12.70 3.69 -8.56
CA ALA A 202 13.81 2.79 -8.86
C ALA A 202 14.89 2.78 -7.76
N ILE A 203 14.69 3.47 -6.64
CA ILE A 203 15.69 3.61 -5.58
C ILE A 203 15.91 2.27 -4.87
N GLN A 204 17.19 1.94 -4.63
CA GLN A 204 17.66 0.78 -3.89
C GLN A 204 17.27 -0.59 -4.49
N SER A 205 16.04 -1.05 -4.24
CA SER A 205 15.53 -2.33 -4.70
C SER A 205 14.05 -2.18 -5.06
N PRO A 206 13.75 -1.64 -6.25
CA PRO A 206 12.38 -1.42 -6.69
C PRO A 206 11.57 -2.73 -6.72
N GLU A 207 10.34 -2.68 -6.22
CA GLU A 207 9.40 -3.83 -6.12
C GLU A 207 7.93 -3.37 -6.05
N ASN A 208 6.97 -4.29 -6.17
CA ASN A 208 5.56 -4.00 -5.96
C ASN A 208 5.23 -3.74 -4.47
N HIS A 209 4.50 -2.67 -4.19
CA HIS A 209 4.15 -2.28 -2.82
C HIS A 209 2.62 -2.28 -2.60
N PRO A 210 2.06 -3.21 -1.79
CA PRO A 210 0.64 -3.19 -1.44
C PRO A 210 0.35 -2.06 -0.46
N MET A 211 -0.12 -0.92 -0.95
CA MET A 211 -0.45 0.22 -0.09
C MET A 211 -1.86 0.08 0.45
N HIS A 212 -1.98 0.16 1.78
CA HIS A 212 -3.21 0.05 2.54
C HIS A 212 -3.51 1.37 3.26
N LEU A 213 -4.79 1.77 3.29
CA LEU A 213 -5.27 2.92 4.05
C LEU A 213 -6.32 2.47 5.07
N HIS A 214 -6.06 2.76 6.34
CA HIS A 214 -7.02 2.50 7.42
C HIS A 214 -8.20 3.46 7.34
N GLY A 215 -9.35 3.06 7.89
CA GLY A 215 -10.54 3.92 8.00
C GLY A 215 -11.28 4.21 6.70
N TYR A 216 -10.74 3.77 5.56
CA TYR A 216 -11.28 4.00 4.23
C TYR A 216 -11.14 2.77 3.34
N SER A 217 -12.14 2.55 2.50
CA SER A 217 -11.89 2.05 1.16
C SER A 217 -11.74 3.24 0.21
N PHE A 218 -11.09 3.03 -0.92
CA PHE A 218 -10.84 4.04 -1.94
C PHE A 218 -11.06 3.46 -3.34
N TYR A 219 -11.42 4.34 -4.28
CA TYR A 219 -11.55 4.00 -5.69
C TYR A 219 -10.19 4.07 -6.37
N VAL A 220 -9.75 2.98 -7.00
CA VAL A 220 -8.55 2.98 -7.86
C VAL A 220 -8.96 3.47 -9.25
N VAL A 221 -8.70 4.74 -9.54
CA VAL A 221 -9.17 5.37 -10.78
C VAL A 221 -8.18 5.23 -11.94
N GLY A 222 -6.90 4.97 -11.64
CA GLY A 222 -5.88 4.75 -12.66
C GLY A 222 -4.72 3.93 -12.12
N ILE A 223 -4.08 3.20 -13.03
CA ILE A 223 -2.85 2.46 -12.79
C ILE A 223 -2.02 2.49 -14.08
N GLY A 224 -0.71 2.67 -13.96
CA GLY A 224 0.16 2.81 -15.13
C GLY A 224 1.59 2.38 -14.85
N SER A 225 2.38 2.28 -15.92
CA SER A 225 3.82 2.08 -15.85
C SER A 225 4.55 3.41 -16.08
N GLY A 226 5.80 3.49 -15.60
CA GLY A 226 6.62 4.69 -15.68
C GLY A 226 6.28 5.74 -14.61
N ASN A 227 6.64 6.99 -14.90
CA ASN A 227 6.30 8.13 -14.05
C ASN A 227 4.90 8.62 -14.36
N PHE A 228 4.12 8.90 -13.32
CA PHE A 228 2.82 9.55 -13.47
C PHE A 228 2.94 10.91 -14.16
N ASN A 229 2.11 11.13 -15.17
CA ASN A 229 1.95 12.40 -15.87
C ASN A 229 0.59 13.01 -15.49
N ASN A 230 0.62 14.08 -14.72
CA ASN A 230 -0.57 14.77 -14.22
C ASN A 230 -1.43 15.45 -15.31
N PHE A 231 -0.97 15.50 -16.56
CA PHE A 231 -1.74 16.01 -17.69
C PHE A 231 -2.41 14.88 -18.47
N SER A 232 -1.67 13.84 -18.86
CA SER A 232 -2.19 12.80 -19.77
C SER A 232 -2.84 11.61 -19.06
N ASP A 233 -2.35 11.21 -17.89
CA ASP A 233 -2.85 10.02 -17.22
C ASP A 233 -4.28 10.19 -16.67
N PRO A 234 -4.67 11.35 -16.10
CA PRO A 234 -6.04 11.58 -15.67
C PRO A 234 -7.09 11.46 -16.77
N GLU A 235 -6.72 11.70 -18.04
CA GLU A 235 -7.63 11.53 -19.20
C GLU A 235 -8.09 10.08 -19.38
N ASN A 236 -7.29 9.12 -18.88
CA ASN A 236 -7.55 7.68 -19.00
C ASN A 236 -8.14 7.07 -17.73
N TYR A 237 -8.50 7.89 -16.73
CA TYR A 237 -9.07 7.38 -15.48
C TYR A 237 -10.42 6.70 -15.70
N ASN A 238 -10.60 5.56 -15.04
CA ASN A 238 -11.91 4.96 -14.88
C ASN A 238 -12.69 5.73 -13.79
N LEU A 239 -13.52 6.67 -14.22
CA LEU A 239 -14.42 7.43 -13.35
C LEU A 239 -15.87 6.89 -13.38
N VAL A 240 -16.07 5.74 -14.02
CA VAL A 240 -17.39 5.11 -14.19
C VAL A 240 -17.58 3.99 -13.18
N ASN A 241 -16.68 3.01 -13.14
CA ASN A 241 -16.76 1.86 -12.23
C ASN A 241 -15.38 1.38 -11.71
N PRO A 242 -14.52 2.30 -11.21
CA PRO A 242 -13.25 1.91 -10.61
C PRO A 242 -13.49 0.96 -9.43
N PRO A 243 -12.60 -0.03 -9.19
CA PRO A 243 -12.74 -0.92 -8.05
C PRO A 243 -12.57 -0.13 -6.75
N GLU A 244 -13.45 -0.39 -5.78
CA GLU A 244 -13.37 0.14 -4.43
C GLU A 244 -12.67 -0.88 -3.52
N VAL A 245 -11.45 -0.57 -3.08
CA VAL A 245 -10.60 -1.47 -2.28
C VAL A 245 -9.96 -0.70 -1.12
N ASN A 246 -9.44 -1.42 -0.12
CA ASN A 246 -8.67 -0.81 0.96
C ASN A 246 -7.16 -0.96 0.77
N THR A 247 -6.73 -1.83 -0.16
CA THR A 247 -5.32 -2.17 -0.40
C THR A 247 -5.10 -2.36 -1.90
N ILE A 248 -4.05 -1.74 -2.45
CA ILE A 248 -3.69 -1.87 -3.87
C ILE A 248 -2.17 -2.00 -4.05
N GLY A 249 -1.75 -2.96 -4.88
CA GLY A 249 -0.35 -3.14 -5.25
C GLY A 249 0.11 -2.06 -6.22
N VAL A 250 0.98 -1.16 -5.77
CA VAL A 250 1.64 -0.16 -6.62
C VAL A 250 2.73 -0.86 -7.43
N PRO A 251 2.71 -0.80 -8.77
CA PRO A 251 3.74 -1.44 -9.59
C PRO A 251 5.14 -0.88 -9.30
N LYS A 252 6.13 -1.79 -9.30
CA LYS A 252 7.56 -1.49 -9.17
C LYS A 252 8.04 -0.27 -9.95
N SER A 253 7.69 -0.22 -11.23
CA SER A 253 8.05 0.85 -12.16
C SER A 253 6.78 1.47 -12.70
N GLY A 254 5.95 1.99 -11.79
CA GLY A 254 4.64 2.52 -12.15
C GLY A 254 3.99 3.30 -11.03
N TRP A 255 2.71 3.60 -11.24
CA TRP A 255 1.93 4.43 -10.36
C TRP A 255 0.50 3.93 -10.24
N VAL A 256 -0.17 4.34 -9.16
CA VAL A 256 -1.60 4.10 -8.91
C VAL A 256 -2.22 5.42 -8.43
N ALA A 257 -3.37 5.79 -8.99
CA ALA A 257 -4.16 6.92 -8.52
C ALA A 257 -5.41 6.42 -7.79
N ILE A 258 -5.59 6.87 -6.55
CA ILE A 258 -6.72 6.51 -5.70
C ILE A 258 -7.53 7.75 -5.31
N ARG A 259 -8.85 7.59 -5.17
CA ARG A 259 -9.76 8.66 -4.75
C ARG A 259 -10.71 8.22 -3.66
N PHE A 260 -10.97 9.12 -2.69
CA PHE A 260 -11.98 8.93 -1.66
C PHE A 260 -12.47 10.28 -1.12
N PHE A 261 -13.62 10.29 -0.46
CA PHE A 261 -14.06 11.45 0.32
C PHE A 261 -13.55 11.31 1.76
N ALA A 262 -12.91 12.32 2.30
CA ALA A 262 -12.43 12.35 3.68
C ALA A 262 -13.57 12.61 4.67
N ASN A 263 -14.52 11.67 4.77
CA ASN A 263 -15.76 11.78 5.55
C ASN A 263 -15.74 10.97 6.86
N ASN A 264 -14.57 10.48 7.26
CA ASN A 264 -14.36 9.73 8.51
C ASN A 264 -13.32 10.47 9.39
N PRO A 265 -13.75 11.35 10.32
CA PRO A 265 -12.87 12.09 11.22
C PRO A 265 -12.09 11.15 12.13
N GLY A 266 -10.77 11.33 12.21
CA GLY A 266 -9.91 10.42 12.96
C GLY A 266 -8.45 10.49 12.55
N VAL A 267 -7.70 9.49 12.99
CA VAL A 267 -6.27 9.33 12.75
C VAL A 267 -6.07 7.98 12.08
N TRP A 268 -5.70 8.00 10.80
CA TRP A 268 -5.74 6.83 9.92
C TRP A 268 -4.36 6.51 9.37
N PHE A 269 -3.90 5.29 9.62
CA PHE A 269 -2.60 4.84 9.17
C PHE A 269 -2.63 4.48 7.68
N MET A 270 -1.65 4.94 6.91
CA MET A 270 -1.43 4.53 5.53
C MET A 270 -0.04 3.92 5.42
N HIS A 271 0.04 2.66 4.99
CA HIS A 271 1.29 1.92 5.01
C HIS A 271 1.36 0.87 3.91
N CYS A 272 2.59 0.42 3.63
CA CYS A 272 2.80 -0.79 2.87
C CYS A 272 2.43 -2.02 3.72
N HIS A 273 1.69 -2.96 3.15
CA HIS A 273 1.23 -4.17 3.83
C HIS A 273 2.27 -5.31 3.78
N LEU A 274 3.50 -5.01 3.33
CA LEU A 274 4.66 -5.85 3.58
C LEU A 274 5.24 -5.42 4.93
N GLU A 275 5.11 -6.27 5.95
CA GLU A 275 5.43 -5.92 7.34
C GLU A 275 6.86 -5.40 7.53
N ARG A 276 7.82 -5.95 6.77
CA ARG A 276 9.19 -5.43 6.74
C ARG A 276 9.26 -3.96 6.30
N HIS A 277 8.46 -3.54 5.31
CA HIS A 277 8.47 -2.15 4.83
C HIS A 277 7.77 -1.21 5.80
N ALA A 278 6.66 -1.65 6.39
CA ALA A 278 6.00 -0.87 7.44
C ALA A 278 6.95 -0.64 8.62
N THR A 279 7.60 -1.70 9.11
CA THR A 279 8.58 -1.56 10.20
C THR A 279 9.85 -0.78 9.81
N TRP A 280 10.15 -0.65 8.52
CA TRP A 280 11.22 0.20 7.99
C TRP A 280 10.79 1.66 7.72
N GLY A 281 9.52 2.00 7.93
CA GLY A 281 8.98 3.36 7.85
C GLY A 281 8.29 3.72 6.53
N MET A 282 7.80 2.75 5.76
CA MET A 282 6.99 2.99 4.55
C MET A 282 5.55 3.39 4.89
N ASP A 283 5.42 4.42 5.72
CA ASP A 283 4.15 4.78 6.32
C ASP A 283 3.95 6.30 6.41
N THR A 284 2.70 6.68 6.57
CA THR A 284 2.30 8.01 7.06
C THR A 284 0.94 7.89 7.75
N VAL A 285 0.45 8.99 8.30
CA VAL A 285 -0.83 9.06 8.98
C VAL A 285 -1.65 10.19 8.40
N LEU A 286 -2.89 9.91 8.04
CA LEU A 286 -3.88 10.90 7.64
C LEU A 286 -4.70 11.28 8.86
N ILE A 287 -4.64 12.55 9.26
CA ILE A 287 -5.53 13.10 10.28
C ILE A 287 -6.65 13.86 9.58
N VAL A 288 -7.84 13.28 9.63
CA VAL A 288 -9.07 13.92 9.12
C VAL A 288 -9.71 14.67 10.27
N LYS A 289 -9.75 16.00 10.15
CA LYS A 289 -10.31 16.88 11.18
C LYS A 289 -11.81 16.65 11.36
N ASN A 290 -12.33 17.13 12.49
CA ASN A 290 -13.77 17.21 12.71
C ASN A 290 -14.45 18.12 11.66
N GLY A 291 -15.67 17.75 11.28
CA GLY A 291 -16.65 18.58 10.60
C GLY A 291 -17.40 19.48 11.58
N SER A 292 -18.57 19.96 11.16
CA SER A 292 -19.35 20.97 11.90
C SER A 292 -20.29 20.40 12.96
N THR A 293 -20.51 19.10 13.02
CA THR A 293 -21.46 18.44 13.94
C THR A 293 -20.81 17.35 14.79
N PRO A 294 -21.43 16.93 15.91
CA PRO A 294 -20.95 15.80 16.70
C PRO A 294 -20.81 14.49 15.92
N GLU A 295 -21.69 14.22 14.96
CA GLU A 295 -21.67 13.02 14.10
C GLU A 295 -20.52 13.04 13.10
N THR A 296 -20.07 14.24 12.73
CA THR A 296 -18.91 14.49 11.88
C THR A 296 -17.65 14.80 12.71
N SER A 297 -17.62 14.43 13.98
CA SER A 297 -16.49 14.64 14.88
C SER A 297 -15.98 13.32 15.47
N ILE A 298 -14.70 13.30 15.85
CA ILE A 298 -14.12 12.16 16.53
C ILE A 298 -14.84 11.87 17.85
N ARG A 299 -15.05 10.59 18.15
CA ARG A 299 -15.68 10.13 19.39
C ARG A 299 -14.73 10.36 20.58
N LYS A 300 -15.31 10.45 21.78
CA LYS A 300 -14.52 10.47 23.01
C LYS A 300 -13.75 9.15 23.15
N PRO A 301 -12.47 9.18 23.57
CA PRO A 301 -11.71 7.96 23.80
C PRO A 301 -12.35 7.14 24.93
N PRO A 302 -12.41 5.81 24.81
CA PRO A 302 -12.84 4.93 25.90
C PRO A 302 -11.99 5.15 27.16
N ALA A 303 -12.60 5.01 28.35
CA ALA A 303 -11.90 5.23 29.62
C ALA A 303 -10.78 4.20 29.90
N TYR A 304 -10.81 3.06 29.21
CA TYR A 304 -9.91 1.92 29.39
C TYR A 304 -8.84 1.80 28.29
N MET A 305 -8.55 2.89 27.56
CA MET A 305 -7.46 2.87 26.58
C MET A 305 -6.13 2.49 27.26
N PRO A 306 -5.33 1.59 26.67
CA PRO A 306 -4.02 1.25 27.21
C PRO A 306 -3.15 2.49 27.40
N PRO A 307 -2.45 2.64 28.54
CA PRO A 307 -1.61 3.81 28.78
C PRO A 307 -0.34 3.75 27.92
N CYS A 308 0.05 4.89 27.35
CA CYS A 308 1.37 5.04 26.73
C CYS A 308 2.49 4.98 27.79
N PRO A 309 3.70 4.49 27.43
CA PRO A 309 4.87 4.60 28.29
C PRO A 309 5.10 6.06 28.70
N LYS A 310 5.43 6.28 29.98
CA LYS A 310 5.82 7.63 30.44
C LYS A 310 7.09 8.06 29.70
N SER A 311 7.05 9.26 29.13
CA SER A 311 8.16 9.91 28.43
C SER A 311 9.37 10.13 29.33
#